data_AF-A0A967WH52-F1
#
_entry.id   AF-A0A967WH52-F1
#
_cell.length_a   1.000
_cell.length_b   1.000
_cell.length_c   1.000
_cell.angle_alpha   90.00
_cell.angle_beta   90.00
_cell.angle_gamma   90.00
#
_symmetry.space_group_name_H-M   'P 1'
#
loop_
_entity.id
_entity.type
_entity.pdbx_description
1 polymer ?
#
loop_
_entity_poly.entity_id
_entity_poly.type
_entity_poly.pdbx_seq_one_letter_code
_entity_poly.pdbx_strand_id
1 'polypeptide(L)' 'MDEVLAAGDADMIALCRPLIREPDLPNRLRSGEATAAACISGGRCWAKEMGQGIACKCEG' A
#
# COMPACT_ATOMS: atom_id res chain seq x y z
N MET A 1 -11.85 -2.59 -2.92
CA MET A 1 -11.06 -3.65 -3.59
C MET A 1 -12.00 -4.74 -4.05
N ASP A 2 -12.81 -5.26 -3.12
CA ASP A 2 -13.76 -6.34 -3.38
C ASP A 2 -14.78 -6.03 -4.48
N GLU A 3 -15.29 -4.80 -4.55
CA GLU A 3 -16.25 -4.40 -5.59
C GLU A 3 -15.72 -4.57 -7.02
N VAL A 4 -14.46 -4.18 -7.27
CA VAL A 4 -13.81 -4.27 -8.60
C VAL A 4 -13.61 -5.74 -9.00
N LEU A 5 -13.25 -6.59 -8.03
CA LEU A 5 -13.10 -8.03 -8.27
C LEU A 5 -14.47 -8.70 -8.49
N ALA A 6 -15.48 -8.35 -7.69
CA ALA A 6 -16.83 -8.89 -7.80
C ALA A 6 -17.53 -8.48 -9.09
N ALA A 7 -17.25 -7.27 -9.60
CA ALA A 7 -17.74 -6.79 -10.89
C ALA A 7 -17.03 -7.46 -12.09
N GLY A 8 -15.88 -8.11 -11.88
CA GLY A 8 -15.06 -8.69 -12.95
C GLY A 8 -14.24 -7.66 -13.72
N ASP A 9 -14.09 -6.44 -13.20
CA ASP A 9 -13.32 -5.36 -13.84
C ASP A 9 -11.80 -5.62 -13.75
N ALA A 10 -11.37 -6.45 -12.81
CA ALA A 10 -9.98 -6.90 -12.67
C ALA A 10 -9.90 -8.28 -12.02
N ASP A 11 -8.87 -9.06 -12.38
CA ASP A 11 -8.58 -10.35 -11.73
C ASP A 11 -7.71 -10.20 -10.47
N MET A 12 -6.97 -9.10 -10.36
CA MET A 12 -5.99 -8.88 -9.30
C MET A 12 -5.88 -7.41 -8.91
N ILE A 13 -5.56 -7.15 -7.64
CA ILE A 13 -5.27 -5.81 -7.13
C ILE A 13 -3.76 -5.63 -6.97
N ALA A 14 -3.17 -4.75 -7.79
CA ALA A 14 -1.78 -4.36 -7.65
C ALA A 14 -1.63 -3.25 -6.59
N LEU A 15 -0.73 -3.44 -5.63
CA LEU A 15 -0.42 -2.46 -4.58
C LEU A 15 1.06 -2.08 -4.64
N CYS A 16 1.35 -0.78 -4.64
CA CYS A 16 2.73 -0.26 -4.65
C CYS A 16 3.01 0.53 -3.36
N ARG A 17 2.57 1.79 -3.30
CA ARG A 17 2.76 2.68 -2.13
C ARG A 17 2.20 2.13 -0.81
N PRO A 18 1.05 1.40 -0.79
CA PRO A 18 0.61 0.70 0.41
C PRO A 18 1.65 -0.28 0.97
N LEU A 19 2.25 -1.12 0.12
CA LEU A 19 3.24 -2.11 0.56
C LEU A 19 4.57 -1.48 0.97
N ILE A 20 4.90 -0.28 0.47
CA ILE A 20 6.06 0.49 0.95
C ILE A 20 5.87 0.98 2.39
N ARG A 21 4.63 1.33 2.79
CA ARG A 21 4.32 1.79 4.16
C ARG A 21 4.06 0.61 5.11
N GLU A 22 3.36 -0.41 4.63
CA GLU A 22 2.91 -1.57 5.40
C GLU A 22 3.24 -2.86 4.64
N PRO A 23 4.48 -3.39 4.76
CA PRO A 23 4.89 -4.58 4.03
C PRO A 23 4.05 -5.83 4.34
N ASP A 24 3.42 -5.87 5.52
CA ASP A 24 2.56 -6.94 6.01
C ASP A 24 1.06 -6.69 5.78
N LEU A 25 0.68 -5.61 5.07
CA LEU A 25 -0.71 -5.25 4.78
C LEU A 25 -1.56 -6.44 4.28
N PRO A 26 -1.09 -7.32 3.36
CA PRO A 26 -1.89 -8.47 2.94
C PRO A 26 -2.27 -9.43 4.08
N ASN A 27 -1.38 -9.59 5.08
CA ASN A 27 -1.66 -10.43 6.24
C ASN A 27 -2.67 -9.75 7.17
N ARG A 28 -2.55 -8.44 7.37
CA ARG A 28 -3.46 -7.64 8.20
C ARG A 28 -4.87 -7.52 7.59
N LEU A 29 -4.96 -7.43 6.26
CA LEU A 29 -6.23 -7.52 5.54
C LEU A 29 -6.84 -8.92 5.69
N ARG A 30 -6.03 -9.97 5.55
CA ARG A 30 -6.49 -11.36 5.71
C ARG A 30 -6.98 -11.68 7.12
N SER A 31 -6.35 -11.12 8.16
CA SER A 31 -6.77 -11.31 9.56
C SER A 31 -7.95 -10.43 9.96
N GLY A 32 -8.34 -9.45 9.13
CA GLY A 32 -9.33 -8.44 9.46
C GLY A 32 -8.85 -7.35 10.43
N GLU A 33 -7.56 -7.34 10.77
CA GLU A 33 -6.95 -6.30 11.61
C GLU A 33 -6.96 -4.92 10.91
N ALA A 34 -6.85 -4.93 9.58
CA ALA A 34 -6.96 -3.75 8.75
C ALA A 34 -8.07 -3.94 7.70
N THR A 35 -8.80 -2.87 7.41
CA THR A 35 -9.76 -2.80 6.29
C THR A 35 -9.29 -1.83 5.19
N ALA A 36 -8.24 -1.06 5.45
CA ALA A 36 -7.66 -0.09 4.53
C ALA A 36 -6.14 0.02 4.76
N ALA A 37 -5.42 0.46 3.72
CA ALA A 37 -4.01 0.82 3.84
C ALA A 37 -3.87 2.17 4.57
N ALA A 38 -2.87 2.30 5.43
CA ALA A 38 -2.52 3.57 6.05
C ALA A 38 -1.90 4.58 5.06
N CYS A 39 -1.47 4.16 3.85
CA CYS A 39 -0.84 5.06 2.89
C CYS A 39 -1.78 6.21 2.47
N ILE A 40 -1.42 7.44 2.83
CA ILE A 40 -2.21 8.65 2.51
C ILE A 40 -1.88 9.26 1.14
N SER A 41 -1.19 8.51 0.26
CA SER A 41 -0.76 9.00 -1.05
C SER A 41 0.09 10.30 -1.05
N GLY A 42 0.79 10.61 0.05
CA GLY A 42 1.53 11.88 0.19
C GLY A 42 2.76 12.08 -0.71
N GLY A 43 3.11 11.12 -1.58
CA GLY A 43 4.20 11.24 -2.55
C GLY A 43 5.62 11.21 -1.97
N ARG A 44 5.78 11.05 -0.66
CA ARG A 44 7.07 11.14 0.05
C ARG A 44 7.90 9.84 0.04
N CYS A 45 7.56 8.86 -0.79
CA CYS A 45 8.24 7.56 -0.83
C CYS A 45 9.60 7.58 -1.56
N TRP A 46 9.82 8.57 -2.42
CA TRP A 46 11.03 8.66 -3.24
C TRP A 46 12.29 9.02 -2.44
N ALA A 47 13.42 8.47 -2.87
CA ALA A 47 14.74 8.85 -2.42
C ALA A 47 15.01 10.33 -2.77
N LYS A 48 15.67 11.06 -1.87
CA LYS A 48 16.08 12.47 -2.11
C LYS A 48 17.54 12.58 -2.54
N GLU A 49 18.35 11.59 -2.20
CA GLU A 49 19.79 11.58 -2.41
C GLU A 49 20.23 10.24 -2.97
N MET A 50 21.37 10.25 -3.66
CA MET A 50 21.97 9.03 -4.19
C MET A 50 22.37 8.11 -3.03
N GLY A 51 22.01 6.82 -3.12
CA GLY A 51 22.25 5.83 -2.06
C GLY A 51 21.14 5.73 -1.01
N GLN A 52 20.14 6.62 -1.02
CA GLN A 52 18.94 6.45 -0.19
C GLN A 52 17.95 5.47 -0.86
N GLY A 53 17.44 4.50 -0.11
CA GLY A 53 16.37 3.60 -0.56
C GLY A 53 14.98 4.25 -0.61
N ILE A 54 14.05 3.61 -1.33
CA ILE A 54 12.62 3.96 -1.31
C ILE A 54 12.01 3.52 0.02
N ALA A 55 11.35 4.44 0.73
CA ALA A 55 10.67 4.16 1.99
C ALA A 55 9.58 5.22 2.25
N CYS A 56 8.51 4.86 2.96
CA CYS A 56 7.48 5.83 3.33
C CYS A 56 8.01 6.85 4.34
N LYS A 57 7.90 8.15 4.04
CA LYS A 57 8.31 9.27 4.91
C LYS A 57 7.12 10.11 5.38
N CYS A 58 5.93 9.52 5.44
CA CYS A 58 4.74 10.20 5.97
C CYS A 58 4.63 9.93 7.47
N GLU A 59 4.28 10.97 8.24
CA GLU A 59 3.93 10.81 9.64
C GLU A 59 2.53 10.19 9.78
N GLY A 60 2.32 9.45 10.87
CA GLY A 60 1.10 8.72 11.17
C GLY A 60 1.36 7.28 11.55
#